data_AF-A0A7T4N7S1-F1
#
_entry.id   AF-A0A7T4N7S1-F1
#
_cell.length_a   1.000
_cell.length_b   1.000
_cell.length_c   1.000
_cell.angle_alpha   90.00
_cell.angle_beta   90.00
_cell.angle_gamma   90.00
#
_symmetry.space_group_name_H-M   'P 1'
#
loop_
_entity.id
_entity.type
_entity.pdbx_description
1 polymer ?
#
loop_
_entity_poly.entity_id
_entity_poly.type
_entity_poly.pdbx_seq_one_letter_code
_entity_poly.pdbx_strand_id
1 'polypeptide(L)' 'MKEREEQRLIARIRRCIDEYSIAMEALADSLEADANAVLPVKYSDAYRRTWDGHGDKPDWRARAIYAGQNIDHFRC' A
#
# COMPACT_ATOMS: atom_id res chain seq x y z
N MET A 1 -23.80 -19.76 4.39
CA MET A 1 -23.22 -19.94 3.03
C MET A 1 -21.84 -19.28 2.93
N LYS A 2 -21.69 -18.01 3.32
CA LYS A 2 -20.39 -17.29 3.40
C LYS A 2 -19.24 -18.10 3.98
N GLU A 3 -19.46 -18.76 5.11
CA GLU A 3 -18.42 -19.54 5.79
C GLU A 3 -17.86 -20.69 4.93
N ARG A 4 -18.66 -21.29 4.04
CA ARG A 4 -18.16 -22.33 3.10
C ARG A 4 -17.32 -21.75 1.97
N GLU A 5 -17.61 -20.51 1.58
CA GLU A 5 -16.89 -19.81 0.50
C GLU A 5 -15.55 -19.28 1.02
N GLU A 6 -15.52 -18.75 2.25
CA GLU A 6 -14.31 -18.32 2.94
C GLU A 6 -13.33 -19.50 3.12
N GLN A 7 -13.84 -20.65 3.57
CA GLN A 7 -13.00 -21.84 3.75
C GLN A 7 -12.44 -22.36 2.41
N ARG A 8 -13.21 -22.27 1.32
CA ARG A 8 -12.73 -22.60 -0.04
C ARG A 8 -11.65 -21.64 -0.51
N LEU A 9 -11.80 -20.35 -0.22
CA LEU A 9 -10.82 -19.33 -0.57
C LEU A 9 -9.51 -19.54 0.18
N ILE A 10 -9.58 -19.78 1.50
CA ILE A 10 -8.40 -20.07 2.33
C ILE A 10 -7.68 -21.32 1.82
N ALA A 11 -8.41 -22.40 1.51
CA ALA A 11 -7.83 -23.62 0.96
C ALA A 11 -7.12 -23.37 -0.39
N ARG A 12 -7.70 -22.53 -1.25
CA ARG A 12 -7.10 -22.15 -2.52
C ARG A 12 -5.81 -21.35 -2.33
N ILE A 13 -5.82 -20.35 -1.44
CA ILE A 13 -4.64 -19.52 -1.16
C ILE A 13 -3.51 -20.37 -0.62
N ARG A 14 -3.79 -21.26 0.34
CA ARG A 14 -2.79 -22.20 0.87
C ARG A 14 -2.16 -23.08 -0.21
N ARG A 15 -2.98 -23.60 -1.13
CA ARG A 15 -2.47 -24.39 -2.27
C ARG A 15 -1.58 -23.55 -3.18
N CYS A 16 -1.94 -22.30 -3.46
CA CYS A 16 -1.12 -21.43 -4.29
C CYS A 16 0.22 -21.07 -3.62
N ILE A 17 0.24 -20.88 -2.30
CA ILE A 17 1.49 -20.65 -1.55
C ILE A 17 2.46 -21.83 -1.73
N ASP A 18 1.94 -23.05 -1.60
CA ASP A 18 2.72 -24.29 -1.77
C ASP A 18 3.17 -24.49 -3.23
N GLU A 19 2.23 -24.39 -4.19
CA GLU A 19 2.46 -24.61 -5.62
C GLU A 19 3.50 -23.65 -6.22
N TYR A 20 3.47 -22.39 -5.81
CA TYR A 20 4.37 -21.36 -6.33
C TYR A 20 5.54 -21.05 -5.39
N SER A 21 5.69 -21.80 -4.28
CA SER A 21 6.71 -21.56 -3.26
C SER A 21 6.77 -20.09 -2.83
N ILE A 22 5.60 -19.48 -2.62
CA ILE A 22 5.50 -18.07 -2.23
C ILE A 22 5.99 -17.95 -0.79
N ALA A 23 7.04 -17.15 -0.59
CA ALA A 23 7.50 -16.79 0.75
C ALA A 23 6.38 -16.04 1.50
N MET A 24 6.22 -16.31 2.79
CA MET A 24 5.17 -15.66 3.59
C MET A 24 5.34 -14.14 3.64
N GLU A 25 6.59 -13.69 3.59
CA GLU A 25 7.01 -12.30 3.52
C GLU A 25 6.51 -11.66 2.22
N ALA A 26 6.70 -12.31 1.07
CA ALA A 26 6.23 -11.80 -0.22
C ALA A 26 4.69 -11.70 -0.28
N LEU A 27 3.99 -12.63 0.36
CA LEU A 27 2.53 -12.55 0.50
C LEU A 27 2.11 -11.37 1.39
N ALA A 28 2.80 -11.17 2.52
CA ALA A 28 2.54 -10.04 3.41
C ALA A 28 2.80 -8.70 2.71
N ASP A 29 3.91 -8.56 2.00
CA ASP A 29 4.27 -7.36 1.23
C ASP A 29 3.22 -7.04 0.16
N SER A 30 2.73 -8.06 -0.55
CA SER A 30 1.67 -7.87 -1.56
C SER A 30 0.35 -7.44 -0.93
N LEU A 31 -0.02 -8.00 0.22
CA LEU A 31 -1.23 -7.61 0.95
C LEU A 31 -1.13 -6.18 1.49
N GLU A 32 0.04 -5.79 1.99
CA GLU A 32 0.30 -4.42 2.43
C GLU A 32 0.26 -3.45 1.24
N ALA A 33 0.85 -3.81 0.10
CA ALA A 33 0.80 -3.01 -1.12
C ALA A 33 -0.64 -2.83 -1.62
N ASP A 34 -1.45 -3.89 -1.64
CA ASP A 34 -2.86 -3.82 -2.03
C ASP A 34 -3.69 -2.98 -1.04
N ALA A 35 -3.44 -3.15 0.27
CA ALA A 35 -4.08 -2.32 1.29
C ALA A 35 -3.73 -0.84 1.10
N ASN A 36 -2.46 -0.52 0.84
CA ASN A 36 -1.99 0.84 0.56
C ASN A 36 -2.56 1.38 -0.77
N ALA A 37 -2.73 0.55 -1.80
CA ALA A 37 -3.33 0.94 -3.07
C ALA A 37 -4.82 1.29 -2.95
N VAL A 38 -5.53 0.70 -1.98
CA VAL A 38 -6.93 1.05 -1.67
C VAL A 38 -7.02 2.33 -0.84
N LEU A 39 -5.96 2.75 -0.15
CA LEU A 39 -5.95 4.01 0.58
C LEU A 39 -6.00 5.19 -0.39
N PRO A 40 -6.86 6.20 -0.15
CA PRO A 40 -6.91 7.38 -1.00
C PRO A 40 -5.56 8.09 -0.97
N VAL A 41 -5.03 8.43 -2.16
CA VAL A 41 -3.84 9.27 -2.31
C VAL A 41 -4.05 10.55 -1.51
N LYS A 42 -3.34 10.68 -0.39
CA LYS A 42 -3.57 11.75 0.57
C LYS A 42 -2.79 13.01 0.21
N TYR A 43 -1.66 12.86 -0.48
CA TYR A 43 -0.81 13.96 -0.91
C TYR A 43 -0.30 13.76 -2.35
N SER A 44 -0.30 14.81 -3.17
CA SER A 44 0.35 14.89 -4.47
C SER A 44 1.12 16.20 -4.65
N ASP A 45 2.23 16.16 -5.38
CA ASP A 45 3.07 17.29 -5.74
C ASP A 45 2.86 17.73 -7.20
N ALA A 46 3.29 18.94 -7.56
CA ALA A 46 3.23 19.53 -8.90
C ALA A 46 3.92 18.67 -9.98
N TYR A 47 4.83 17.78 -9.57
CA TYR A 47 5.50 16.80 -10.43
C TYR A 47 4.74 15.46 -10.53
N ARG A 48 3.47 15.40 -10.11
CA ARG A 48 2.61 14.19 -10.07
C ARG A 48 3.16 13.06 -9.20
N ARG A 49 4.04 13.37 -8.25
CA ARG A 49 4.45 12.42 -7.22
C ARG A 49 3.36 12.33 -6.17
N THR A 50 2.95 11.12 -5.82
CA THR A 50 1.88 10.86 -4.86
C THR A 50 2.43 10.17 -3.62
N TRP A 51 1.81 10.44 -2.47
CA TRP A 51 2.08 9.78 -1.21
C TRP A 51 0.77 9.60 -0.45
N ASP A 52 0.46 8.35 -0.12
CA ASP A 52 -0.74 7.93 0.63
C ASP A 52 -0.64 8.28 2.12
N GLY A 53 0.55 8.61 2.62
CA GLY A 53 0.79 8.91 4.02
C GLY A 53 1.43 7.76 4.81
N HIS A 54 1.67 6.61 4.17
CA HIS A 54 2.28 5.41 4.77
C HIS A 54 3.70 5.18 4.22
N GLY A 55 4.52 4.42 4.95
CA GLY A 55 5.90 4.10 4.55
C GLY A 55 6.90 5.27 4.64
N ASP A 56 8.05 5.08 3.98
CA ASP A 56 9.15 6.04 3.99
C ASP A 56 8.74 7.40 3.43
N LYS A 57 9.07 8.44 4.18
CA LYS A 57 8.75 9.82 3.79
C LYS A 57 9.58 10.18 2.57
N PRO A 58 8.96 10.57 1.46
CA PRO A 58 9.72 10.84 0.25
C PRO A 58 10.49 12.17 0.33
N ASP A 59 11.65 12.24 -0.31
CA ASP A 59 12.57 13.39 -0.27
C ASP A 59 11.92 14.72 -0.64
N TRP A 60 10.97 14.70 -1.59
CA TRP A 60 10.25 15.90 -2.03
C TRP A 60 9.41 16.50 -0.90
N ARG A 61 8.84 15.66 -0.03
CA ARG A 61 8.09 16.10 1.16
C ARG A 61 9.01 16.69 2.20
N ALA A 62 10.18 16.07 2.43
CA ALA A 62 11.18 16.62 3.35
C ALA A 62 11.65 18.00 2.88
N ARG A 63 11.96 18.15 1.60
CA ARG A 63 12.37 19.44 0.99
C ARG A 63 11.27 20.50 1.11
N ALA A 64 10.00 20.15 0.87
CA ALA A 64 8.89 21.09 1.04
C ALA A 64 8.76 21.61 2.49
N ILE A 65 8.93 20.72 3.48
CA ILE A 65 8.92 21.10 4.90
C ILE A 65 10.10 22.03 5.22
N TYR A 66 11.32 21.69 4.76
CA TYR A 66 12.50 22.54 4.95
C TYR A 66 12.38 23.91 4.25
N ALA A 67 11.67 23.97 3.12
CA ALA A 67 11.37 25.21 2.41
C ALA A 67 10.25 26.04 3.08
N GLY A 68 9.67 25.57 4.19
CA GLY A 68 8.58 26.25 4.90
C GLY A 68 7.23 26.14 4.19
N GLN A 69 7.08 25.25 3.21
CA GLN A 69 5.79 25.02 2.56
C GLN A 69 4.89 24.17 3.46
N ASN A 70 3.63 24.59 3.58
CA ASN A 70 2.64 23.82 4.32
C ASN A 70 2.26 22.55 3.54
N ILE A 71 2.26 21.42 4.23
CA ILE A 71 1.88 20.12 3.69
C ILE A 71 0.44 20.07 3.14
N ASP A 72 -0.46 20.93 3.63
CA ASP A 72 -1.82 21.06 3.12
C ASP A 72 -1.86 21.49 1.64
N HIS A 73 -0.81 22.16 1.14
CA HIS A 73 -0.72 22.54 -0.27
C HIS A 73 -0.59 21.34 -1.21
N PHE A 74 -0.18 20.19 -0.67
CA PHE A 74 -0.01 18.95 -1.40
C PHE A 74 -1.20 18.02 -1.23
N ARG A 75 -2.25 18.39 -0.48
CA ARG A 75 -3.38 17.48 -0.21
C ARG A 75 -4.27 17.35 -1.45
N CYS A 76 -4.62 16.12 -1.82
CA CYS A 76 -5.63 15.84 -2.86
C CYS A 76 -7.06 15.88 -2.29
#